data_AF-A0A9Q1HFG1-F1
#
_entry.id   AF-A0A9Q1HFG1-F1
#
_cell.length_a   1.000
_cell.length_b   1.000
_cell.length_c   1.000
_cell.angle_alpha   90.00
_cell.angle_beta   90.00
_cell.angle_gamma   90.00
#
_symmetry.space_group_name_H-M   'P 1'
#
loop_
_entity.id
_entity.type
_entity.pdbx_description
1 polymer ?
#
loop_
_entity_poly.entity_id
_entity_poly.type
_entity_poly.pdbx_seq_one_letter_code
_entity_poly.pdbx_strand_id
1 'polypeptide(L)'
;MNFAPAQSKIPTKELITATDNGIKDLSIGEANLIRCDVLRILKKAKMPKSNISHKEKVALSELKIDDSIIILPADKGRSTVVTNKEQYIEKMSNLLMEDKT
;
A
#
# COMPACT_ATOMS: atom_id res chain seq x y z
N MET A 1 -7.21 14.08 -5.73
CA MET A 1 -7.86 12.76 -5.60
C MET A 1 -6.95 11.80 -4.83
N ASN A 2 -7.48 11.01 -3.89
CA ASN A 2 -6.77 9.99 -3.12
C ASN A 2 -6.78 8.67 -3.89
N PHE A 3 -5.71 8.36 -4.64
CA PHE A 3 -5.61 7.10 -5.38
C PHE A 3 -4.89 6.08 -4.52
N ALA A 4 -5.63 5.15 -3.90
CA ALA A 4 -5.08 4.05 -3.14
C ALA A 4 -5.16 2.75 -3.96
N PRO A 5 -4.08 1.93 -4.03
CA PRO A 5 -4.15 0.63 -4.69
C PRO A 5 -5.25 -0.24 -4.10
N ALA A 6 -6.03 -0.90 -4.95
CA ALA A 6 -7.03 -1.86 -4.49
C ALA A 6 -6.33 -3.04 -3.79
N GLN A 7 -6.84 -3.44 -2.63
CA GLN A 7 -6.38 -4.65 -1.94
C GLN A 7 -6.47 -5.87 -2.86
N SER A 8 -5.50 -6.77 -2.77
CA SER A 8 -5.40 -7.97 -3.61
C SER A 8 -5.88 -9.25 -2.91
N LYS A 9 -6.05 -9.21 -1.59
CA LYS A 9 -6.56 -10.31 -0.76
C LYS A 9 -7.47 -9.77 0.33
N ILE A 10 -8.45 -10.58 0.75
CA ILE A 10 -9.26 -10.30 1.93
C ILE A 10 -8.40 -10.55 3.17
N PRO A 11 -8.33 -9.61 4.13
CA PRO A 11 -7.53 -9.78 5.34
C PRO A 11 -8.24 -10.69 6.36
N THR A 12 -8.45 -11.96 5.99
CA THR A 12 -9.23 -12.93 6.78
C THR A 12 -8.67 -13.10 8.19
N LYS A 13 -7.33 -13.18 8.34
CA LYS A 13 -6.69 -13.34 9.64
C LYS A 13 -7.01 -12.16 10.58
N GLU A 14 -6.84 -10.95 10.09
CA GLU A 14 -7.10 -9.74 10.88
C GLU A 14 -8.58 -9.62 11.26
N LEU A 15 -9.48 -9.91 10.32
CA LEU A 15 -10.91 -9.89 10.57
C LEU A 15 -11.35 -10.94 11.59
N ILE A 16 -10.80 -12.16 11.51
CA ILE A 16 -11.07 -13.22 12.49
C ILE A 16 -10.52 -12.81 13.86
N THR A 17 -9.25 -12.39 13.94
CA THR A 17 -8.64 -11.96 15.20
C THR A 17 -9.38 -10.77 15.83
N ALA A 18 -9.79 -9.79 15.04
CA ALA A 18 -10.60 -8.67 15.53
C ALA A 18 -11.97 -9.12 16.05
N THR A 19 -12.61 -10.06 15.34
CA THR A 19 -13.88 -10.66 15.76
C THR A 19 -13.72 -11.42 17.07
N ASP A 20 -12.73 -12.31 17.17
CA ASP A 20 -12.49 -13.13 18.37
C ASP A 20 -12.19 -12.27 19.59
N ASN A 21 -11.40 -11.20 19.42
CA ASN A 21 -11.15 -10.23 20.48
C ASN A 21 -12.41 -9.46 20.90
N GLY A 22 -13.30 -9.17 19.95
CA GLY A 22 -14.55 -8.44 20.21
C GLY A 22 -15.62 -9.27 20.91
N ILE A 23 -15.61 -10.60 20.74
CA ILE A 23 -16.62 -11.51 21.33
C ILE A 23 -16.13 -12.28 22.56
N LYS A 24 -14.94 -11.94 23.08
CA LYS A 24 -14.28 -12.68 24.17
C LYS A 24 -15.10 -12.73 25.48
N ASP A 25 -15.90 -11.69 25.73
CA ASP A 25 -16.69 -11.53 26.97
C ASP A 25 -18.16 -11.96 26.81
N LEU A 26 -18.56 -12.47 25.63
CA LEU A 26 -19.92 -12.91 25.34
C LEU A 26 -20.16 -14.36 25.79
N SER A 27 -21.44 -14.72 25.97
CA SER A 27 -21.81 -16.11 26.15
C SER A 27 -21.45 -16.94 24.91
N ILE A 28 -21.18 -18.24 25.11
CA ILE A 28 -20.78 -19.16 24.03
C ILE A 28 -21.80 -19.16 22.88
N GLY A 29 -23.09 -19.07 23.20
CA GLY A 29 -24.17 -19.02 22.21
C GLY A 29 -24.10 -17.78 21.33
N GLU A 30 -24.03 -16.60 21.94
CA GLU A 30 -23.97 -15.32 21.22
C GLU A 30 -22.67 -15.18 20.42
N ALA A 31 -21.54 -15.58 21.00
CA ALA A 31 -20.25 -15.59 20.31
C ALA A 31 -20.28 -16.49 19.07
N ASN A 32 -20.91 -17.67 19.16
CA ASN A 32 -21.03 -18.59 18.03
C ASN A 32 -21.93 -18.06 16.90
N LEU A 33 -23.01 -17.35 17.24
CA LEU A 33 -23.85 -16.69 16.24
C LEU A 33 -23.05 -15.66 15.44
N ILE A 34 -22.27 -14.80 16.11
CA ILE A 34 -21.42 -13.79 15.47
C ILE A 34 -20.34 -14.46 14.61
N ARG A 35 -19.66 -15.51 15.11
CA ARG A 35 -18.68 -16.27 14.31
C ARG A 35 -19.30 -16.83 13.04
N CYS A 36 -20.49 -17.44 13.13
CA CYS A 36 -21.20 -17.97 11.97
C CYS A 36 -21.53 -16.89 10.94
N ASP A 37 -21.95 -15.72 11.39
CA ASP A 37 -22.28 -14.59 10.51
C ASP A 37 -21.02 -14.02 9.84
N VAL A 38 -19.95 -13.81 10.59
CA VAL A 38 -18.66 -13.36 10.03
C VAL A 38 -18.12 -14.38 9.02
N LEU A 39 -18.18 -15.67 9.32
CA LEU A 39 -17.81 -16.73 8.37
C LEU A 39 -18.66 -16.67 7.10
N ARG A 40 -19.97 -16.44 7.21
CA ARG A 40 -20.87 -16.32 6.05
C ARG A 40 -20.53 -15.10 5.20
N ILE A 41 -20.21 -13.98 5.81
CA ILE A 41 -19.78 -12.74 5.13
C ILE A 41 -18.45 -12.99 4.40
N LEU A 42 -17.45 -13.53 5.09
CA LEU A 42 -16.13 -13.82 4.52
C LEU A 42 -16.22 -14.79 3.34
N LYS A 43 -17.08 -15.82 3.42
CA LYS A 43 -17.32 -16.77 2.32
C LYS A 43 -17.96 -16.11 1.09
N LYS A 44 -18.76 -15.05 1.27
CA LYS A 44 -19.45 -14.34 0.19
C LYS A 44 -18.66 -13.13 -0.33
N ALA A 45 -17.68 -12.66 0.42
CA ALA A 45 -16.92 -11.47 0.10
C ALA A 45 -16.16 -11.65 -1.22
N LYS A 46 -16.20 -10.61 -2.07
CA LYS A 46 -15.51 -10.55 -3.35
C LYS A 46 -14.52 -9.40 -3.34
N MET A 47 -13.38 -9.61 -3.98
CA MET A 47 -12.37 -8.56 -4.11
C MET A 47 -12.88 -7.43 -5.01
N PRO A 48 -12.59 -6.15 -4.67
CA PRO A 48 -12.72 -5.07 -5.63
C PRO A 48 -11.86 -5.34 -6.86
N LYS A 49 -12.29 -4.82 -8.01
CA LYS A 49 -11.47 -4.87 -9.23
C LYS A 49 -10.17 -4.10 -9.00
N SER A 50 -9.05 -4.66 -9.47
CA SER A 50 -7.76 -3.99 -9.45
C SER A 50 -7.86 -2.66 -10.21
N ASN A 51 -7.47 -1.56 -9.57
CA ASN A 51 -7.37 -0.25 -10.22
C ASN A 51 -6.02 -0.02 -10.92
N ILE A 52 -5.15 -1.02 -10.92
CA ILE A 52 -3.87 -1.05 -11.64
C ILE A 52 -3.85 -2.31 -12.53
N SER A 53 -3.57 -2.12 -13.81
CA SER A 53 -3.42 -3.17 -14.81
C SER A 53 -2.12 -3.97 -14.64
N HIS A 54 -2.01 -5.10 -15.35
CA HIS A 54 -0.77 -5.89 -15.32
C HIS A 54 0.42 -5.12 -15.90
N LYS A 55 0.22 -4.41 -17.03
CA LYS A 55 1.27 -3.60 -17.66
C LYS A 55 1.80 -2.52 -16.73
N GLU A 56 0.90 -1.83 -16.02
CA GLU A 56 1.30 -0.81 -15.03
C GLU A 56 2.05 -1.43 -13.84
N LYS A 57 1.65 -2.61 -13.35
CA LYS A 57 2.40 -3.31 -12.28
C LYS A 57 3.80 -3.71 -12.72
N VAL A 58 3.94 -4.18 -13.97
CA VAL A 58 5.24 -4.53 -14.56
C VAL A 58 6.10 -3.27 -14.68
N ALA A 59 5.57 -2.19 -15.26
CA ALA A 59 6.28 -0.92 -15.36
C ALA A 59 6.72 -0.37 -13.99
N LEU A 60 5.87 -0.45 -12.96
CA LEU A 60 6.24 -0.07 -11.59
C LEU A 60 7.35 -0.97 -11.00
N SER A 61 7.36 -2.25 -11.37
CA SER A 61 8.39 -3.19 -10.92
C SER A 61 9.73 -2.94 -11.62
N GLU A 62 9.70 -2.63 -12.91
CA GLU A 62 10.87 -2.23 -13.71
C GLU A 62 11.48 -0.93 -13.18
N LEU A 63 10.65 0.09 -12.92
CA LEU A 63 11.10 1.34 -12.30
C LEU A 63 11.70 1.11 -10.90
N LYS A 64 11.25 0.10 -10.15
CA LYS A 64 11.77 -0.18 -8.81
C LYS A 64 13.16 -0.83 -8.84
N ILE A 65 13.49 -1.58 -9.89
CA ILE A 65 14.78 -2.28 -10.02
C ILE A 65 15.81 -1.49 -10.83
N ASP A 66 15.41 -0.40 -11.48
CA ASP A 66 16.30 0.47 -12.22
C ASP A 66 17.15 1.33 -11.26
N ASP A 67 18.40 0.92 -11.04
CA ASP A 67 19.35 1.60 -10.17
C ASP A 67 19.89 2.93 -10.75
N SER A 68 19.59 3.23 -12.02
CA SER A 68 20.03 4.44 -12.71
C SER A 68 19.13 5.65 -12.43
N ILE A 69 17.94 5.41 -11.87
CA ILE A 69 16.96 6.45 -11.54
C ILE A 69 16.84 6.64 -10.02
N ILE A 70 16.37 7.83 -9.63
CA ILE A 70 15.98 8.14 -8.26
C ILE A 70 14.56 8.70 -8.27
N ILE A 71 13.72 8.17 -7.38
CA ILE A 71 12.30 8.53 -7.23
C ILE A 71 12.13 9.28 -5.92
N LEU A 72 11.69 10.53 -5.99
CA LEU A 72 11.58 11.43 -4.84
C LEU A 72 10.16 11.99 -4.70
N PRO A 73 9.70 12.30 -3.48
CA PRO A 73 8.46 13.04 -3.30
C PRO A 73 8.60 14.46 -3.89
N ALA A 74 7.62 14.89 -4.66
CA ALA A 74 7.55 16.26 -5.15
C ALA A 74 6.88 17.18 -4.12
N ASP A 75 7.16 18.48 -4.23
CA ASP A 75 6.55 19.56 -3.45
C ASP A 75 5.03 19.70 -3.74
N LYS A 76 4.62 19.42 -4.98
CA LYS A 76 3.23 19.48 -5.42
C LYS A 76 2.51 18.16 -5.20
N GLY A 77 1.31 18.26 -4.64
CA GLY A 77 0.54 17.17 -4.01
C GLY A 77 0.63 15.80 -4.69
N ARG A 78 1.13 14.81 -3.94
CA ARG A 78 1.20 13.38 -4.30
C ARG A 78 1.86 13.08 -5.64
N SER A 79 2.65 14.01 -6.17
CA SER A 79 3.52 13.77 -7.31
C SER A 79 4.85 13.20 -6.83
N THR A 80 5.49 12.43 -7.69
CA THR A 80 6.86 11.97 -7.51
C THR A 80 7.69 12.44 -8.69
N VAL A 81 8.92 12.86 -8.42
CA VAL A 81 9.91 13.19 -9.47
C VAL A 81 10.75 11.94 -9.72
N VAL A 82 10.91 11.58 -10.99
CA VAL A 82 11.86 10.56 -11.44
C VAL A 82 12.99 11.28 -12.15
N THR A 83 14.22 11.11 -11.69
CA THR A 83 15.40 11.73 -12.31
C THR A 83 16.55 10.76 -12.38
N ASN A 84 17.54 11.04 -13.23
CA ASN A 84 18.75 10.24 -13.28
C ASN A 84 19.55 10.42 -11.98
N LYS A 85 20.04 9.31 -11.44
CA LYS A 85 20.72 9.26 -10.16
C LYS A 85 22.03 10.04 -10.14
N GLU A 86 22.84 9.94 -11.20
CA GLU A 86 24.11 10.65 -11.29
C GLU A 86 23.90 12.16 -11.35
N GLN A 87 22.99 12.62 -12.21
CA GLN A 87 22.63 14.04 -12.30
C GLN A 87 22.07 14.60 -10.99
N TYR A 88 21.30 13.80 -10.26
CA TYR A 88 20.79 14.19 -8.95
C TYR A 88 21.91 14.35 -7.93
N ILE A 89 22.83 13.39 -7.86
CA ILE A 89 23.99 13.43 -6.94
C ILE A 89 24.86 14.64 -7.26
N GLU A 90 25.15 14.89 -8.53
CA GLU A 90 25.94 16.05 -8.97
C GLU A 90 25.29 17.37 -8.50
N LYS A 91 24.01 17.55 -8.82
CA LYS A 91 23.25 18.75 -8.39
C LYS A 91 23.22 18.92 -6.89
N MET A 92 23.00 17.84 -6.14
CA MET A 92 23.00 17.89 -4.68
C MET A 92 24.38 18.22 -4.12
N SER A 93 25.46 17.71 -4.71
CA SER A 93 26.82 18.04 -4.29
C SER A 93 27.14 19.52 -4.50
N ASN A 94 26.73 20.08 -5.65
CA ASN A 94 26.95 21.49 -5.96
C ASN A 94 26.18 22.39 -4.99
N LEU A 95 24.90 22.09 -4.75
CA LEU A 95 24.08 22.82 -3.78
C LEU A 95 24.68 22.81 -2.36
N LEU A 96 25.19 21.66 -1.92
CA LEU A 96 25.81 21.52 -0.60
C LEU A 96 27.19 22.20 -0.48
N MET A 97 27.88 22.42 -1.61
CA MET A 97 29.15 23.13 -1.66
C MET A 97 28.97 24.64 -1.70
N GLU A 98 27.94 25.13 -2.38
CA GLU A 98 27.62 26.56 -2.48
C GLU A 98 27.19 27.17 -1.13
N ASP A 99 26.48 26.41 -0.28
CA ASP A 99 25.98 26.87 1.04
C ASP A 99 27.09 27.03 2.11
N LYS A 100 28.34 26.66 1.79
CA LYS A 100 29.52 26.76 2.68
C LYS A 100 30.41 27.99 2.42
N THR A 101 30.01 28.89 1.53
CA THR A 101 30.76 30.13 1.21
C THR A 101 29.92 31.35 1.51
#